data_AF-A0A956WE76-F1
#
_entry.id   AF-A0A956WE76-F1
#
_cell.length_a   1.000
_cell.length_b   1.000
_cell.length_c   1.000
_cell.angle_alpha   90.00
_cell.angle_beta   90.00
_cell.angle_gamma   90.00
#
_symmetry.space_group_name_H-M   'P 1'
#
loop_
_entity.id
_entity.type
_entity.pdbx_description
1 polymer ?
#
loop_
_entity_poly.entity_id
_entity_poly.type
_entity_poly.pdbx_seq_one_letter_code
_entity_poly.pdbx_strand_id
1 'polypeptide(L)'
;MDQQRFDRFSRSLATRTTRRQAVRNVGAGGVLGGIGAVLGVKALGAQGPVQTCALPVYAEVYLGPWLGTVYQGTLSLDMNVDGAIDSGAFDTLDGMSYPLVGQATGRGLDLRVDLGNDLLLTLTGTAENDFSLCQGEAAGSFSGPEMGNMGTWITTGPGQLTTPGDPGIEPSATETPAACAAVSCPAGWTMDPVTCECQCPDGLPTCGEVCCAAGAQCVDASTGLCQCPAGTELCGEACVQSCGAGEFLDATTCECQGPCGDVSCSPSQFLNEGTCECEDLPICPAGTVACGSVCANLDNDPENCGSCGHECPTMPTSDESMTPSLCVAGDCCLDTDHLCAADGDCCSGACNFTVEPGVRVCA
;
A
#
# COMPACT_ATOMS: atom_id res chain seq x y z
N MET A 1 25.86 -22.58 -6.01
CA MET A 1 24.78 -21.88 -6.73
C MET A 1 24.56 -22.59 -8.05
N ASP A 2 23.35 -23.09 -8.31
CA ASP A 2 23.04 -23.82 -9.55
C ASP A 2 21.82 -23.16 -10.23
N GLN A 3 22.11 -22.45 -11.33
CA GLN A 3 21.13 -21.72 -12.15
C GLN A 3 20.05 -22.63 -12.73
N GLN A 4 20.31 -23.94 -12.88
CA GLN A 4 19.34 -24.88 -13.47
C GLN A 4 18.22 -25.30 -12.51
N ARG A 5 18.38 -25.05 -11.19
CA ARG A 5 17.33 -25.28 -10.20
C ARG A 5 16.40 -24.08 -10.05
N PHE A 6 16.93 -22.87 -10.14
CA PHE A 6 16.13 -21.64 -10.18
C PHE A 6 15.25 -21.62 -11.44
N ASP A 7 15.81 -22.02 -12.58
CA ASP A 7 15.07 -22.12 -13.85
C ASP A 7 13.88 -23.11 -13.78
N ARG A 8 13.90 -24.09 -12.87
CA ARG A 8 12.80 -25.04 -12.67
C ARG A 8 11.68 -24.48 -11.78
N PHE A 9 12.05 -23.64 -10.81
CA PHE A 9 11.12 -22.89 -9.96
C PHE A 9 10.47 -21.73 -10.74
N SER A 10 11.24 -21.01 -11.55
CA SER A 10 10.73 -19.96 -12.44
C SER A 10 9.87 -20.52 -13.57
N ARG A 11 10.21 -21.69 -14.13
CA ARG A 11 9.40 -22.31 -15.21
C ARG A 11 8.12 -22.99 -14.72
N SER A 12 8.02 -23.45 -13.47
CA SER A 12 6.74 -23.97 -12.94
C SER A 12 5.67 -22.88 -12.82
N LEU A 13 6.07 -21.61 -12.88
CA LEU A 13 5.18 -20.44 -12.82
C LEU A 13 4.80 -19.89 -14.22
N ALA A 14 5.32 -20.46 -15.32
CA ALA A 14 5.22 -19.83 -16.65
C ALA A 14 4.64 -20.71 -17.79
N THR A 15 4.00 -21.86 -17.52
CA THR A 15 3.35 -22.64 -18.60
C THR A 15 1.88 -22.95 -18.34
N ARG A 16 0.99 -22.26 -19.07
CA ARG A 16 -0.37 -22.72 -19.36
C ARG A 16 -0.30 -24.01 -20.17
N THR A 17 -0.88 -25.12 -19.72
CA THR A 17 -1.52 -26.11 -20.62
C THR A 17 -2.33 -27.21 -19.89
N THR A 18 -3.65 -27.14 -20.13
CA THR A 18 -4.62 -28.18 -20.52
C THR A 18 -4.96 -29.39 -19.62
N ARG A 19 -6.28 -29.51 -19.40
CA ARG A 19 -7.12 -30.44 -18.60
C ARG A 19 -6.95 -31.97 -18.74
N ARG A 20 -5.84 -32.54 -19.25
CA ARG A 20 -5.85 -33.97 -19.66
C ARG A 20 -4.91 -34.98 -18.98
N GLN A 21 -4.22 -34.68 -17.88
CA GLN A 21 -3.26 -35.67 -17.31
C GLN A 21 -3.26 -35.92 -15.79
N ALA A 22 -4.33 -35.64 -15.04
CA ALA A 22 -4.39 -35.95 -13.60
C ALA A 22 -5.28 -37.17 -13.23
N VAL A 23 -5.26 -38.25 -14.02
CA VAL A 23 -5.80 -39.55 -13.59
C VAL A 23 -4.77 -40.64 -13.88
N ARG A 24 -3.86 -40.84 -12.93
CA ARG A 24 -3.18 -42.11 -12.65
C ARG A 24 -2.22 -41.87 -11.48
N ASN A 25 -2.58 -42.40 -10.31
CA ASN A 25 -1.70 -43.16 -9.41
C ASN A 25 -2.36 -43.27 -8.03
N VAL A 26 -3.41 -44.08 -7.94
CA VAL A 26 -3.76 -44.78 -6.68
C VAL A 26 -3.15 -46.16 -6.78
N GLY A 27 -2.24 -46.49 -5.86
CA GLY A 27 -1.83 -47.86 -5.59
C GLY A 27 -0.34 -48.03 -5.28
N ALA A 28 0.00 -48.23 -4.00
CA ALA A 28 0.79 -49.38 -3.51
C ALA A 28 1.20 -49.24 -2.03
N GLY A 29 0.79 -50.21 -1.20
CA GLY A 29 1.48 -50.69 0.02
C GLY A 29 1.24 -49.86 1.30
N GLY A 30 1.01 -50.44 2.48
CA GLY A 30 1.08 -51.81 2.98
C GLY A 30 0.92 -51.82 4.51
N VAL A 31 0.54 -52.97 5.06
CA VAL A 31 0.07 -53.24 6.44
C VAL A 31 1.20 -53.49 7.45
N LEU A 32 0.89 -53.38 8.76
CA LEU A 32 1.44 -54.01 10.00
C LEU A 32 1.85 -52.93 11.04
N GLY A 33 1.46 -52.91 12.33
CA GLY A 33 1.04 -53.93 13.29
C GLY A 33 2.06 -53.98 14.45
N GLY A 34 1.74 -53.47 15.65
CA GLY A 34 2.64 -53.60 16.81
C GLY A 34 2.20 -52.84 18.07
N ILE A 35 1.78 -53.59 19.10
CA ILE A 35 1.48 -53.13 20.45
C ILE A 35 2.80 -52.89 21.21
N GLY A 36 2.94 -51.71 21.83
CA GLY A 36 4.07 -51.38 22.69
C GLY A 36 3.70 -50.29 23.69
N ALA A 37 3.18 -50.70 24.85
CA ALA A 37 2.97 -49.84 26.00
C ALA A 37 4.32 -49.50 26.64
N VAL A 38 4.76 -48.25 26.51
CA VAL A 38 5.78 -47.65 27.37
C VAL A 38 5.12 -46.53 28.16
N LEU A 39 5.09 -46.72 29.48
CA LEU A 39 4.66 -45.74 30.48
C LEU A 39 5.52 -44.48 30.36
N GLY A 40 5.00 -43.47 29.68
CA GLY A 40 5.49 -42.10 29.70
C GLY A 40 4.35 -41.21 30.15
N VAL A 41 4.42 -40.72 31.38
CA VAL A 41 3.50 -39.73 31.94
C VAL A 41 3.71 -38.42 31.16
N LYS A 42 3.05 -38.26 30.02
CA LYS A 42 2.81 -36.93 29.48
C LYS A 42 1.52 -36.46 30.10
N ALA A 43 1.63 -35.40 30.89
CA ALA A 43 0.51 -34.65 31.38
C ALA A 43 -0.45 -34.39 30.21
N LEU A 44 -1.62 -35.03 30.24
CA LEU A 44 -2.79 -34.53 29.54
C LEU A 44 -3.17 -33.25 30.29
N GLY A 45 -2.48 -32.15 29.96
CA GLY A 45 -3.04 -30.84 30.19
C GLY A 45 -4.35 -30.82 29.43
N ALA A 46 -5.45 -30.58 30.15
CA ALA A 46 -6.75 -30.38 29.54
C ALA A 46 -6.65 -29.12 28.66
N GLN A 47 -6.29 -29.31 27.39
CA GLN A 47 -6.41 -28.27 26.37
C GLN A 47 -7.92 -28.05 26.20
N GLY A 48 -8.37 -26.86 26.58
CA GLY A 48 -9.70 -26.37 26.19
C GLY A 48 -9.84 -26.40 24.67
N PRO A 49 -11.05 -26.16 24.13
CA PRO A 49 -11.26 -26.19 22.68
C PRO A 49 -10.30 -25.18 22.00
N VAL A 50 -9.32 -25.70 21.27
CA VAL A 50 -8.47 -24.91 20.38
C VAL A 50 -9.36 -24.32 19.30
N GLN A 51 -9.34 -23.00 19.15
CA GLN A 51 -10.08 -22.34 18.08
C GLN A 51 -9.14 -22.14 16.90
N THR A 52 -9.36 -22.90 15.83
CA THR A 52 -8.66 -22.71 14.55
C THR A 52 -9.34 -21.56 13.80
N CYS A 53 -8.59 -20.48 13.58
CA CYS A 53 -9.03 -19.33 12.79
C CYS A 53 -8.37 -19.36 11.41
N ALA A 54 -9.15 -19.25 10.34
CA ALA A 54 -8.64 -19.25 8.96
C ALA A 54 -8.76 -17.84 8.37
N LEU A 55 -7.64 -17.14 8.26
CA LEU A 55 -7.57 -15.74 7.83
C LEU A 55 -6.95 -15.64 6.42
N PRO A 56 -7.72 -15.26 5.41
CA PRO A 56 -7.15 -14.99 4.09
C PRO A 56 -6.20 -13.80 4.14
N VAL A 57 -4.97 -13.93 3.65
CA VAL A 57 -3.95 -12.87 3.72
C VAL A 57 -3.48 -12.46 2.33
N TYR A 58 -3.30 -11.15 2.15
CA TYR A 58 -2.57 -10.52 1.05
C TYR A 58 -1.44 -9.71 1.64
N ALA A 59 -0.19 -9.97 1.23
CA ALA A 59 0.98 -9.24 1.71
C ALA A 59 1.90 -8.86 0.54
N GLU A 60 2.34 -7.61 0.47
CA GLU A 60 3.15 -7.09 -0.64
C GLU A 60 4.42 -6.37 -0.16
N VAL A 61 5.54 -6.65 -0.82
CA VAL A 61 6.84 -6.06 -0.50
C VAL A 61 6.96 -4.66 -1.13
N TYR A 62 7.15 -3.65 -0.28
CA TYR A 62 7.33 -2.25 -0.71
C TYR A 62 8.77 -1.73 -0.55
N LEU A 63 9.61 -2.44 0.20
CA LEU A 63 11.01 -2.09 0.40
C LEU A 63 11.87 -3.35 0.35
N GLY A 64 13.01 -3.27 -0.32
CA GLY A 64 14.01 -4.34 -0.40
C GLY A 64 14.22 -4.88 -1.82
N PRO A 65 15.13 -5.86 -2.00
CA PRO A 65 15.48 -6.39 -3.32
C PRO A 65 14.33 -7.10 -4.06
N TRP A 66 13.21 -7.36 -3.37
CA TRP A 66 12.06 -8.11 -3.86
C TRP A 66 10.81 -7.24 -4.01
N LEU A 67 10.99 -5.94 -4.27
CA LEU A 67 9.92 -4.97 -4.49
C LEU A 67 8.84 -5.51 -5.45
N GLY A 68 7.56 -5.38 -5.05
CA GLY A 68 6.41 -5.85 -5.83
C GLY A 68 6.11 -7.35 -5.70
N THR A 69 6.86 -8.09 -4.89
CA THR A 69 6.54 -9.50 -4.61
C THR A 69 5.31 -9.59 -3.71
N VAL A 70 4.36 -10.44 -4.08
CA VAL A 70 3.11 -10.65 -3.35
C VAL A 70 3.06 -12.06 -2.76
N TYR A 71 2.71 -12.15 -1.48
CA TYR A 71 2.40 -13.37 -0.76
C TYR A 71 0.90 -13.43 -0.48
N GLN A 72 0.24 -14.47 -0.99
CA GLN A 72 -1.18 -14.70 -0.81
C GLN A 72 -1.45 -16.12 -0.35
N GLY A 73 -2.44 -16.26 0.52
CA GLY A 73 -2.82 -17.55 1.07
C GLY A 73 -3.80 -17.44 2.22
N THR A 74 -3.86 -18.49 3.04
CA THR A 74 -4.67 -18.55 4.25
C THR A 74 -3.77 -18.80 5.45
N LEU A 75 -3.88 -17.95 6.47
CA LEU A 75 -3.27 -18.15 7.78
C LEU A 75 -4.25 -18.96 8.63
N SER A 76 -3.89 -20.21 8.92
CA SER A 76 -4.58 -21.09 9.84
C SER A 76 -3.93 -20.96 11.22
N LEU A 77 -4.61 -20.33 12.18
CA LEU A 77 -4.10 -20.04 13.52
C LEU A 77 -4.80 -20.93 14.56
N ASP A 78 -4.06 -21.80 15.23
CA ASP A 78 -4.59 -22.56 16.37
C ASP A 78 -4.34 -21.78 17.66
N MET A 79 -5.32 -20.98 18.07
CA MET A 79 -5.19 -20.10 19.23
C MET A 79 -5.59 -20.81 20.53
N ASN A 80 -4.71 -20.68 21.52
CA ASN A 80 -4.98 -21.05 22.91
C ASN A 80 -5.77 -19.94 23.62
N VAL A 81 -6.35 -20.29 24.78
CA VAL A 81 -7.14 -19.37 25.63
C VAL A 81 -6.34 -18.17 26.18
N ASP A 82 -5.02 -18.27 26.22
CA ASP A 82 -4.10 -17.20 26.62
C ASP A 82 -3.61 -16.34 25.44
N GLY A 83 -4.07 -16.65 24.23
CA GLY A 83 -3.66 -15.98 23.00
C GLY A 83 -2.38 -16.50 22.39
N ALA A 84 -1.74 -17.54 22.93
CA ALA A 84 -0.59 -18.17 22.27
C ALA A 84 -1.02 -18.97 21.03
N ILE A 85 -0.22 -18.93 19.97
CA ILE A 85 -0.37 -19.75 18.76
C ILE A 85 0.81 -20.71 18.72
N ASP A 86 0.63 -21.90 19.31
CA ASP A 86 1.66 -22.95 19.37
C ASP A 86 1.78 -23.72 18.05
N SER A 87 0.70 -23.76 17.27
CA SER A 87 0.66 -24.35 15.93
C SER A 87 -0.18 -23.51 14.99
N GLY A 88 0.20 -23.52 13.73
CA GLY A 88 -0.56 -22.91 12.66
C GLY A 88 0.11 -23.19 11.32
N ALA A 89 -0.56 -22.78 10.25
CA ALA A 89 -0.05 -22.91 8.90
C ALA A 89 -0.31 -21.64 8.09
N PHE A 90 0.61 -21.31 7.21
CA PHE A 90 0.38 -20.42 6.09
C PHE A 90 0.26 -21.27 4.82
N ASP A 91 -0.96 -21.43 4.35
CA ASP A 91 -1.30 -22.20 3.15
C ASP A 91 -1.36 -21.25 1.95
N THR A 92 -0.36 -21.30 1.09
CA THR A 92 -0.28 -20.44 -0.10
C THR A 92 -1.19 -20.95 -1.21
N LEU A 93 -1.58 -20.07 -2.12
CA LEU A 93 -2.50 -20.41 -3.23
C LEU A 93 -1.96 -21.49 -4.19
N ASP A 94 -0.65 -21.71 -4.22
CA ASP A 94 0.01 -22.77 -5.00
C ASP A 94 0.00 -24.15 -4.30
N GLY A 95 -0.64 -24.25 -3.13
CA GLY A 95 -0.81 -25.48 -2.37
C GLY A 95 0.40 -25.86 -1.50
N MET A 96 1.35 -24.95 -1.31
CA MET A 96 2.41 -25.10 -0.32
C MET A 96 1.87 -24.70 1.07
N SER A 97 2.38 -25.36 2.11
CA SER A 97 1.97 -25.11 3.49
C SER A 97 3.22 -24.94 4.35
N TYR A 98 3.28 -23.80 5.04
CA TYR A 98 4.42 -23.41 5.86
C TYR A 98 4.00 -23.30 7.33
N PRO A 99 4.69 -23.97 8.26
CA PRO A 99 4.33 -23.88 9.67
C PRO A 99 4.55 -22.46 10.19
N LEU A 100 3.66 -22.02 11.07
CA LEU A 100 3.81 -20.75 11.78
C LEU A 100 3.58 -20.91 13.27
N VAL A 101 4.13 -19.97 14.03
CA VAL A 101 3.90 -19.78 15.47
C VAL A 101 3.73 -18.31 15.75
N GLY A 102 3.13 -17.97 16.89
CA GLY A 102 2.91 -16.56 17.20
C GLY A 102 2.06 -16.32 18.43
N GLN A 103 1.46 -15.13 18.47
CA GLN A 103 0.51 -14.72 19.50
C GLN A 103 -0.59 -13.85 18.90
N ALA A 104 -1.79 -14.02 19.42
CA ALA A 104 -2.96 -13.21 19.14
C ALA A 104 -3.61 -12.84 20.48
N THR A 105 -3.45 -11.61 20.94
CA THR A 105 -3.98 -11.15 22.23
C THR A 105 -4.81 -9.89 22.04
N GLY A 106 -6.10 -9.98 22.35
CA GLY A 106 -7.04 -8.90 22.05
C GLY A 106 -7.06 -8.63 20.55
N ARG A 107 -6.64 -7.43 20.16
CA ARG A 107 -6.58 -6.98 18.76
C ARG A 107 -5.20 -7.11 18.13
N GLY A 108 -4.17 -7.49 18.88
CA GLY A 108 -2.80 -7.59 18.38
C GLY A 108 -2.51 -8.99 17.83
N LEU A 109 -1.75 -9.05 16.74
CA LEU A 109 -1.25 -10.28 16.13
C LEU A 109 0.24 -10.15 15.82
N ASP A 110 1.03 -11.11 16.26
CA ASP A 110 2.42 -11.30 15.83
C ASP A 110 2.64 -12.75 15.41
N LEU A 111 3.10 -12.95 14.18
CA LEU A 111 3.33 -14.26 13.59
C LEU A 111 4.76 -14.39 13.08
N ARG A 112 5.28 -15.61 13.17
CA ARG A 112 6.51 -16.05 12.54
C ARG A 112 6.21 -17.29 11.70
N VAL A 113 6.33 -17.17 10.40
CA VAL A 113 6.19 -18.26 9.43
C VAL A 113 7.59 -18.76 9.06
N ASP A 114 7.78 -20.08 9.13
CA ASP A 114 9.01 -20.74 8.71
C ASP A 114 8.86 -21.26 7.28
N LEU A 115 9.57 -20.63 6.36
CA LEU A 115 9.56 -20.99 4.93
C LEU A 115 10.60 -22.08 4.59
N GLY A 116 11.36 -22.54 5.59
CA GLY A 116 12.48 -23.46 5.44
C GLY A 116 13.75 -22.79 4.91
N ASN A 117 14.87 -23.50 4.96
CA ASN A 117 16.18 -23.02 4.50
C ASN A 117 16.60 -21.67 5.12
N ASP A 118 16.32 -21.48 6.42
CA ASP A 118 16.60 -20.26 7.20
C ASP A 118 15.83 -19.00 6.73
N LEU A 119 14.84 -19.15 5.85
CA LEU A 119 13.96 -18.07 5.42
C LEU A 119 12.75 -17.94 6.37
N LEU A 120 12.50 -16.72 6.83
CA LEU A 120 11.46 -16.41 7.80
C LEU A 120 10.62 -15.23 7.33
N LEU A 121 9.30 -15.36 7.45
CA LEU A 121 8.37 -14.26 7.25
C LEU A 121 7.76 -13.89 8.59
N THR A 122 7.93 -12.65 9.03
CA THR A 122 7.35 -12.16 10.29
C THR A 122 6.26 -11.15 10.00
N LEU A 123 5.07 -11.35 10.55
CA LEU A 123 3.93 -10.44 10.39
C LEU A 123 3.55 -9.86 11.75
N THR A 124 3.36 -8.55 11.82
CA THR A 124 2.84 -7.85 13.00
C THR A 124 1.67 -6.98 12.56
N GLY A 125 0.55 -7.01 13.27
CA GLY A 125 -0.62 -6.21 12.90
C GLY A 125 -1.68 -6.08 13.97
N THR A 126 -2.76 -5.38 13.61
CA THR A 126 -3.89 -5.09 14.49
C THR A 126 -5.22 -5.38 13.78
N ALA A 127 -6.18 -5.95 14.51
CA ALA A 127 -7.52 -6.27 14.04
C ALA A 127 -8.61 -5.29 14.51
N GLU A 128 -9.68 -5.22 13.72
CA GLU A 128 -10.93 -4.51 14.02
C GLU A 128 -11.71 -5.13 15.19
N ASN A 129 -11.53 -6.43 15.43
CA ASN A 129 -12.16 -7.13 16.54
C ASN A 129 -11.12 -7.93 17.32
N ASP A 130 -11.54 -8.47 18.47
CA ASP A 130 -10.70 -9.39 19.22
C ASP A 130 -10.44 -10.65 18.36
N PHE A 131 -9.18 -11.08 18.23
CA PHE A 131 -8.82 -12.24 17.41
C PHE A 131 -9.48 -13.54 17.90
N SER A 132 -9.87 -13.61 19.18
CA SER A 132 -10.69 -14.72 19.71
C SER A 132 -12.05 -14.86 19.01
N LEU A 133 -12.54 -13.80 18.36
CA LEU A 133 -13.79 -13.84 17.58
C LEU A 133 -13.58 -14.35 16.15
N CYS A 134 -12.32 -14.40 15.67
CA CYS A 134 -11.98 -14.77 14.29
C CYS A 134 -12.85 -14.04 13.24
N GLN A 135 -13.05 -12.74 13.41
CA GLN A 135 -13.93 -11.91 12.58
C GLN A 135 -13.35 -10.51 12.40
N GLY A 136 -13.79 -9.84 11.33
CA GLY A 136 -13.34 -8.50 10.98
C GLY A 136 -12.00 -8.51 10.23
N GLU A 137 -11.58 -7.32 9.85
CA GLU A 137 -10.34 -7.12 9.12
C GLU A 137 -9.15 -6.98 10.08
N ALA A 138 -7.97 -7.33 9.59
CA ALA A 138 -6.72 -6.98 10.24
C ALA A 138 -5.69 -6.55 9.21
N ALA A 139 -4.78 -5.67 9.64
CA ALA A 139 -3.72 -5.18 8.79
C ALA A 139 -2.46 -4.91 9.59
N GLY A 140 -1.33 -4.87 8.90
CA GLY A 140 -0.07 -4.58 9.54
C GLY A 140 1.12 -4.57 8.60
N SER A 141 2.30 -4.71 9.20
CA SER A 141 3.57 -4.78 8.49
C SER A 141 4.14 -6.18 8.55
N PHE A 142 5.01 -6.50 7.60
CA PHE A 142 5.79 -7.73 7.63
C PHE A 142 7.25 -7.49 7.21
N SER A 143 8.11 -8.44 7.56
CA SER A 143 9.51 -8.48 7.14
C SER A 143 9.95 -9.88 6.74
N GLY A 144 10.95 -9.97 5.86
CA GLY A 144 11.39 -11.22 5.24
C GLY A 144 10.70 -11.48 3.88
N PRO A 145 10.90 -12.65 3.25
CA PRO A 145 11.70 -13.82 3.67
C PRO A 145 13.21 -13.56 3.74
N GLU A 146 13.72 -12.73 2.83
CA GLU A 146 15.12 -12.31 2.82
C GLU A 146 15.34 -11.04 3.64
N MET A 147 16.56 -10.91 4.16
CA MET A 147 16.97 -9.73 4.93
C MET A 147 16.86 -8.47 4.06
N GLY A 148 16.19 -7.45 4.60
CA GLY A 148 15.97 -6.17 3.92
C GLY A 148 14.64 -6.06 3.19
N ASN A 149 13.85 -7.14 3.09
CA ASN A 149 12.48 -7.06 2.58
C ASN A 149 11.51 -6.61 3.68
N MET A 150 10.69 -5.61 3.38
CA MET A 150 9.61 -5.13 4.23
C MET A 150 8.38 -4.77 3.40
N GLY A 151 7.21 -4.93 3.99
CA GLY A 151 5.95 -4.69 3.31
C GLY A 151 4.77 -4.55 4.25
N THR A 152 3.57 -4.48 3.68
CA THR A 152 2.33 -4.48 4.45
C THR A 152 1.47 -5.67 4.09
N TRP A 153 0.59 -6.05 5.00
CA TRP A 153 -0.36 -7.14 4.80
C TRP A 153 -1.74 -6.74 5.28
N ILE A 154 -2.75 -7.34 4.67
CA ILE A 154 -4.15 -7.22 5.04
C ILE A 154 -4.80 -8.60 5.08
N THR A 155 -5.81 -8.74 5.92
CA THR A 155 -6.73 -9.87 5.93
C THR A 155 -8.15 -9.35 6.05
N THR A 156 -9.03 -9.92 5.24
CA THR A 156 -10.47 -9.85 5.41
C THR A 156 -10.87 -11.06 6.27
N GLY A 157 -11.91 -11.00 7.10
CA GLY A 157 -12.28 -12.14 7.96
C GLY A 157 -12.49 -13.47 7.20
N PRO A 158 -12.67 -14.61 7.89
CA PRO A 158 -12.83 -15.92 7.26
C PRO A 158 -14.01 -15.90 6.27
N GLY A 159 -13.70 -15.78 4.97
CA GLY A 159 -14.71 -15.81 3.92
C GLY A 159 -14.41 -15.09 2.61
N GLN A 160 -13.42 -14.17 2.52
CA GLN A 160 -13.35 -13.35 1.30
C GLN A 160 -11.95 -12.86 0.93
N LEU A 161 -11.11 -13.72 0.33
CA LEU A 161 -10.07 -13.22 -0.58
C LEU A 161 -10.76 -12.62 -1.82
N THR A 162 -11.14 -11.35 -1.77
CA THR A 162 -11.24 -10.55 -2.99
C THR A 162 -9.87 -9.99 -3.25
N THR A 163 -9.12 -10.62 -4.15
CA THR A 163 -7.97 -9.98 -4.79
C THR A 163 -8.47 -8.73 -5.51
N PRO A 164 -7.78 -7.58 -5.42
CA PRO A 164 -8.01 -6.49 -6.35
C PRO A 164 -7.59 -6.97 -7.76
N GLY A 165 -8.55 -7.31 -8.61
CA GLY A 165 -8.31 -7.44 -10.06
C GLY A 165 -8.47 -8.81 -10.75
N ASP A 166 -9.48 -9.65 -10.44
CA ASP A 166 -9.88 -10.73 -11.39
C ASP A 166 -11.38 -10.71 -11.71
N PRO A 167 -11.78 -10.41 -12.98
CA PRO A 167 -13.12 -10.68 -13.47
C PRO A 167 -13.16 -12.08 -14.11
N GLY A 168 -13.70 -13.07 -13.37
CA GLY A 168 -14.35 -14.21 -14.02
C GLY A 168 -14.21 -15.57 -13.36
N ILE A 169 -15.01 -15.82 -12.32
CA ILE A 169 -15.74 -17.10 -12.20
C ILE A 169 -17.20 -16.76 -11.87
N GLU A 170 -18.08 -17.05 -12.83
CA GLU A 170 -19.53 -16.98 -12.66
C GLU A 170 -19.95 -17.77 -11.41
N PRO A 171 -20.79 -17.21 -10.51
CA PRO A 171 -21.32 -17.95 -9.39
C PRO A 171 -22.18 -19.10 -9.93
N SER A 172 -21.83 -20.31 -9.49
CA SER A 172 -22.67 -21.49 -9.65
C SER A 172 -24.08 -21.12 -9.19
N ALA A 173 -25.03 -21.22 -10.13
CA ALA A 173 -26.43 -20.84 -9.95
C ALA A 173 -26.96 -21.30 -8.60
N THR A 174 -26.99 -20.37 -7.65
CA THR A 174 -27.83 -20.50 -6.47
C THR A 174 -29.22 -20.28 -7.02
N GLU A 175 -29.99 -21.36 -7.14
CA GLU A 175 -31.41 -21.25 -7.46
C GLU A 175 -32.01 -20.22 -6.51
N THR A 176 -32.54 -19.15 -7.10
CA THR A 176 -33.27 -18.11 -6.40
C THR A 176 -34.30 -18.78 -5.51
N PRO A 177 -34.25 -18.62 -4.17
CA PRO A 177 -35.33 -19.09 -3.33
C PRO A 177 -36.63 -18.49 -3.86
N ALA A 178 -37.67 -19.30 -4.02
CA ALA A 178 -38.97 -18.92 -4.59
C ALA A 178 -39.69 -17.76 -3.86
N ALA A 179 -39.07 -17.17 -2.83
CA ALA A 179 -39.59 -16.06 -2.04
C ALA A 179 -39.38 -14.67 -2.70
N CYS A 180 -38.31 -14.45 -3.48
CA CYS A 180 -38.02 -13.12 -4.04
C CYS A 180 -38.46 -12.94 -5.51
N ALA A 181 -39.05 -13.96 -6.15
CA ALA A 181 -39.36 -14.00 -7.59
C ALA A 181 -40.32 -12.89 -8.12
N ALA A 182 -40.91 -12.07 -7.24
CA ALA A 182 -41.84 -11.01 -7.60
C ALA A 182 -41.26 -9.58 -7.51
N VAL A 183 -40.01 -9.41 -7.04
CA VAL A 183 -39.41 -8.08 -6.86
C VAL A 183 -38.49 -7.78 -8.05
N SER A 184 -38.80 -6.70 -8.77
CA SER A 184 -37.95 -6.16 -9.84
C SER A 184 -37.28 -4.88 -9.36
N CYS A 185 -35.95 -4.82 -9.38
CA CYS A 185 -35.20 -3.64 -9.01
C CYS A 185 -35.08 -2.62 -10.17
N PRO A 186 -34.89 -1.32 -9.87
CA PRO A 186 -34.57 -0.32 -10.88
C PRO A 186 -33.30 -0.65 -11.66
N ALA A 187 -33.13 -0.04 -12.84
CA ALA A 187 -31.93 -0.25 -13.64
C ALA A 187 -30.66 0.17 -12.86
N GLY A 188 -29.66 -0.71 -12.82
CA GLY A 188 -28.40 -0.48 -12.09
C GLY A 188 -28.42 -0.93 -10.63
N TRP A 189 -29.53 -1.48 -10.13
CA TRP A 189 -29.65 -2.00 -8.78
C TRP A 189 -29.64 -3.53 -8.78
N THR A 190 -29.09 -4.12 -7.73
CA THR A 190 -29.04 -5.58 -7.51
C THR A 190 -29.98 -5.98 -6.38
N MET A 191 -30.70 -7.09 -6.54
CA MET A 191 -31.53 -7.65 -5.47
C MET A 191 -30.65 -8.46 -4.51
N ASP A 192 -30.75 -8.16 -3.22
CA ASP A 192 -30.23 -9.02 -2.17
C ASP A 192 -31.12 -10.29 -2.05
N PRO A 193 -30.56 -11.50 -2.27
CA PRO A 193 -31.33 -12.75 -2.27
C PRO A 193 -31.78 -13.21 -0.87
N VAL A 194 -31.26 -12.60 0.20
CA VAL A 194 -31.58 -12.91 1.60
C VAL A 194 -32.68 -12.00 2.12
N THR A 195 -32.60 -10.70 1.83
CA THR A 195 -33.55 -9.68 2.32
C THR A 195 -34.66 -9.35 1.32
N CYS A 196 -34.50 -9.74 0.05
CA CYS A 196 -35.32 -9.33 -1.08
C CYS A 196 -35.42 -7.79 -1.26
N GLU A 197 -34.45 -7.02 -0.75
CA GLU A 197 -34.36 -5.57 -0.95
C GLU A 197 -33.46 -5.23 -2.14
N CYS A 198 -33.74 -4.11 -2.81
CA CYS A 198 -32.88 -3.60 -3.88
C CYS A 198 -31.76 -2.76 -3.26
N GLN A 199 -30.53 -3.15 -3.54
CA GLN A 199 -29.33 -2.47 -3.06
C GLN A 199 -28.45 -2.11 -4.26
N CYS A 200 -27.60 -1.10 -4.08
CA CYS A 200 -26.59 -0.80 -5.09
C CYS A 200 -25.55 -1.93 -5.16
N PRO A 201 -25.03 -2.24 -6.35
CA PRO A 201 -23.99 -3.24 -6.52
C PRO A 201 -22.78 -2.89 -5.65
N ASP A 202 -22.07 -3.92 -5.17
CA ASP A 202 -20.81 -3.80 -4.42
C ASP A 202 -20.88 -2.91 -3.17
N GLY A 203 -22.08 -2.70 -2.61
CA GLY A 203 -22.28 -1.87 -1.41
C GLY A 203 -22.11 -0.37 -1.65
N LEU A 204 -22.26 0.08 -2.90
CA LEU A 204 -22.12 1.48 -3.28
C LEU A 204 -23.14 2.40 -2.55
N PRO A 205 -22.78 3.67 -2.29
CA PRO A 205 -23.67 4.60 -1.60
C PRO A 205 -24.93 4.90 -2.42
N THR A 206 -26.08 4.99 -1.74
CA THR A 206 -27.36 5.33 -2.35
C THR A 206 -27.64 6.84 -2.27
N CYS A 207 -28.17 7.40 -3.34
CA CYS A 207 -28.65 8.79 -3.39
C CYS A 207 -30.00 8.85 -4.07
N GLY A 208 -31.07 8.70 -3.28
CA GLY A 208 -32.41 8.51 -3.82
C GLY A 208 -32.50 7.19 -4.60
N GLU A 209 -32.89 7.26 -5.88
CA GLU A 209 -32.96 6.11 -6.79
C GLU A 209 -31.65 5.88 -7.59
N VAL A 210 -30.59 6.63 -7.27
CA VAL A 210 -29.29 6.55 -7.96
C VAL A 210 -28.24 5.89 -7.07
N CYS A 211 -27.43 5.01 -7.67
CA CYS A 211 -26.22 4.45 -7.05
C CYS A 211 -25.03 5.35 -7.34
N CYS A 212 -24.38 5.84 -6.29
CA CYS A 212 -23.20 6.68 -6.40
C CYS A 212 -21.93 5.86 -6.64
N ALA A 213 -20.92 6.50 -7.25
CA ALA A 213 -19.58 5.96 -7.34
C ALA A 213 -18.98 5.67 -5.94
N ALA A 214 -18.04 4.73 -5.88
CA ALA A 214 -17.35 4.38 -4.64
C ALA A 214 -16.66 5.62 -4.05
N GLY A 215 -16.88 5.87 -2.76
CA GLY A 215 -16.33 7.04 -2.06
C GLY A 215 -17.05 8.37 -2.33
N ALA A 216 -18.04 8.42 -3.24
CA ALA A 216 -18.87 9.60 -3.45
C ALA A 216 -19.90 9.78 -2.31
N GLN A 217 -20.26 11.04 -2.06
CA GLN A 217 -21.27 11.41 -1.08
C GLN A 217 -22.54 11.91 -1.77
N CYS A 218 -23.71 11.50 -1.27
CA CYS A 218 -24.99 12.04 -1.73
C CYS A 218 -25.16 13.47 -1.23
N VAL A 219 -25.21 14.44 -2.15
CA VAL A 219 -25.43 15.85 -1.81
C VAL A 219 -26.89 16.27 -1.96
N ASP A 220 -27.65 15.58 -2.82
CA ASP A 220 -29.10 15.78 -2.94
C ASP A 220 -29.81 14.50 -3.41
N ALA A 221 -30.52 13.85 -2.48
CA ALA A 221 -31.27 12.63 -2.75
C ALA A 221 -32.50 12.83 -3.66
N SER A 222 -33.00 14.07 -3.78
CA SER A 222 -34.17 14.39 -4.61
C SER A 222 -33.81 14.39 -6.09
N THR A 223 -32.56 14.75 -6.40
CA THR A 223 -32.00 14.79 -7.76
C THR A 223 -31.05 13.63 -8.05
N GLY A 224 -30.69 12.85 -7.03
CA GLY A 224 -29.72 11.76 -7.14
C GLY A 224 -28.29 12.27 -7.36
N LEU A 225 -27.99 13.49 -6.90
CA LEU A 225 -26.69 14.11 -7.13
C LEU A 225 -25.65 13.55 -6.15
N CYS A 226 -24.68 12.82 -6.70
CA CYS A 226 -23.51 12.30 -6.00
C CYS A 226 -22.31 13.21 -6.30
N GLN A 227 -21.52 13.53 -5.28
CA GLN A 227 -20.30 14.34 -5.43
C GLN A 227 -19.14 13.72 -4.66
N CYS A 228 -17.96 13.73 -5.27
CA CYS A 228 -16.74 13.34 -4.58
C CYS A 228 -16.38 14.36 -3.49
N PRO A 229 -15.88 13.92 -2.32
CA PRO A 229 -15.37 14.81 -1.28
C PRO A 229 -14.28 15.77 -1.77
N ALA A 230 -14.03 16.84 -1.01
CA ALA A 230 -12.94 17.76 -1.31
C ALA A 230 -11.59 17.04 -1.35
N GLY A 231 -10.77 17.36 -2.37
CA GLY A 231 -9.48 16.69 -2.62
C GLY A 231 -9.60 15.37 -3.38
N THR A 232 -10.79 15.03 -3.86
CA THR A 232 -11.01 13.86 -4.73
C THR A 232 -11.80 14.24 -5.97
N GLU A 233 -11.58 13.51 -7.05
CA GLU A 233 -12.29 13.66 -8.31
C GLU A 233 -12.78 12.31 -8.85
N LEU A 234 -13.81 12.35 -9.69
CA LEU A 234 -14.46 11.13 -10.18
C LEU A 234 -13.63 10.51 -11.31
N CYS A 235 -13.22 9.26 -11.14
CA CYS A 235 -12.57 8.45 -12.16
C CYS A 235 -13.26 7.09 -12.31
N GLY A 236 -13.83 6.84 -13.48
CA GLY A 236 -14.67 5.65 -13.68
C GLY A 236 -15.84 5.61 -12.69
N GLU A 237 -15.88 4.56 -11.87
CA GLU A 237 -16.93 4.32 -10.86
C GLU A 237 -16.46 4.60 -9.43
N ALA A 238 -15.35 5.33 -9.25
CA ALA A 238 -14.81 5.67 -7.92
C ALA A 238 -14.32 7.13 -7.84
N CYS A 239 -14.33 7.68 -6.63
CA CYS A 239 -13.63 8.91 -6.32
C CYS A 239 -12.17 8.59 -5.98
N VAL A 240 -11.24 9.19 -6.71
CA VAL A 240 -9.78 9.05 -6.50
C VAL A 240 -9.18 10.37 -6.03
N GLN A 241 -7.96 10.34 -5.48
CA GLN A 241 -7.28 11.57 -5.06
C GLN A 241 -7.08 12.50 -6.26
N SER A 242 -7.38 13.80 -6.06
CA SER A 242 -7.05 14.80 -7.06
C SER A 242 -5.54 14.93 -7.22
N CYS A 243 -5.07 15.11 -8.44
CA CYS A 243 -3.64 15.18 -8.71
C CYS A 243 -2.99 16.48 -8.21
N GLY A 244 -1.67 16.39 -7.95
CA GLY A 244 -0.87 17.52 -7.49
C GLY A 244 -0.70 18.60 -8.55
N ALA A 245 -0.10 19.73 -8.17
CA ALA A 245 0.18 20.81 -9.10
C ALA A 245 1.11 20.34 -10.23
N GLY A 246 0.64 20.42 -11.49
CA GLY A 246 1.40 20.02 -12.68
C GLY A 246 1.14 18.58 -13.14
N GLU A 247 0.37 17.80 -12.39
CA GLU A 247 -0.07 16.46 -12.77
C GLU A 247 -1.49 16.47 -13.34
N PHE A 248 -1.81 15.46 -14.12
CA PHE A 248 -3.14 15.24 -14.68
C PHE A 248 -3.60 13.82 -14.36
N LEU A 249 -4.88 13.68 -14.03
CA LEU A 249 -5.46 12.36 -13.81
C LEU A 249 -5.72 11.68 -15.15
N ASP A 250 -5.10 10.52 -15.38
CA ASP A 250 -5.43 9.69 -16.53
C ASP A 250 -6.80 9.03 -16.30
N ALA A 251 -7.77 9.33 -17.17
CA ALA A 251 -9.15 8.84 -17.02
C ALA A 251 -9.32 7.33 -17.30
N THR A 252 -8.27 6.65 -17.79
CA THR A 252 -8.24 5.22 -18.10
C THR A 252 -7.58 4.42 -16.98
N THR A 253 -6.43 4.88 -16.48
CA THR A 253 -5.69 4.19 -15.40
C THR A 253 -6.09 4.68 -14.02
N CYS A 254 -6.71 5.86 -13.91
CA CYS A 254 -7.02 6.54 -12.65
C CYS A 254 -5.79 6.81 -11.78
N GLU A 255 -4.64 7.03 -12.44
CA GLU A 255 -3.38 7.40 -11.81
C GLU A 255 -3.00 8.84 -12.17
N CYS A 256 -2.34 9.52 -11.24
CA CYS A 256 -1.82 10.85 -11.48
C CYS A 256 -0.54 10.75 -12.28
N GLN A 257 -0.51 11.49 -13.39
CA GLN A 257 0.61 11.44 -14.31
C GLN A 257 1.14 12.84 -14.56
N GLY A 258 2.46 12.98 -14.45
CA GLY A 258 3.16 14.21 -14.80
C GLY A 258 3.07 14.49 -16.31
N PRO A 259 3.49 15.68 -16.75
CA PRO A 259 3.42 16.09 -18.17
C PRO A 259 4.18 15.14 -19.11
N CYS A 260 5.12 14.35 -18.57
CA CYS A 260 5.93 13.39 -19.30
C CYS A 260 5.59 11.92 -19.02
N GLY A 261 4.41 11.62 -18.48
CA GLY A 261 4.03 10.21 -18.35
C GLY A 261 4.76 9.49 -17.21
N ASP A 262 5.08 8.22 -17.46
CA ASP A 262 5.86 7.34 -16.57
C ASP A 262 7.37 7.35 -16.88
N VAL A 263 7.87 8.41 -17.52
CA VAL A 263 9.29 8.49 -17.90
C VAL A 263 10.14 8.62 -16.65
N SER A 264 10.88 7.55 -16.33
CA SER A 264 11.88 7.52 -15.27
C SER A 264 13.28 7.50 -15.86
N CYS A 265 14.14 8.42 -15.41
CA CYS A 265 15.52 8.52 -15.87
C CYS A 265 16.49 7.82 -14.92
N SER A 266 17.65 7.40 -15.45
CA SER A 266 18.71 6.81 -14.62
C SER A 266 19.26 7.83 -13.62
N PRO A 267 19.88 7.41 -12.50
CA PRO A 267 20.44 8.34 -11.50
C PRO A 267 21.48 9.35 -12.03
N SER A 268 22.02 9.12 -13.23
CA SER A 268 22.97 10.00 -13.91
C SER A 268 22.33 10.89 -14.98
N GLN A 269 21.00 10.94 -15.03
CA GLN A 269 20.22 11.65 -16.05
C GLN A 269 19.13 12.50 -15.40
N PHE A 270 18.75 13.58 -16.07
CA PHE A 270 17.58 14.38 -15.70
C PHE A 270 16.50 14.25 -16.79
N LEU A 271 15.24 14.41 -16.38
CA LEU A 271 14.11 14.45 -17.31
C LEU A 271 13.95 15.89 -17.83
N ASN A 272 14.05 16.06 -19.14
CA ASN A 272 13.67 17.31 -19.78
C ASN A 272 12.15 17.34 -19.94
N GLU A 273 11.44 18.12 -19.13
CA GLU A 273 9.97 18.19 -19.16
C GLU A 273 9.38 18.77 -20.46
N GLY A 274 10.19 19.49 -21.25
CA GLY A 274 9.76 20.05 -22.54
C GLY A 274 9.82 19.06 -23.70
N THR A 275 10.75 18.10 -23.66
CA THR A 275 10.93 17.06 -24.69
C THR A 275 10.53 15.66 -24.22
N CYS A 276 10.35 15.47 -22.91
CA CYS A 276 10.16 14.20 -22.24
C CYS A 276 11.25 13.16 -22.57
N GLU A 277 12.49 13.63 -22.71
CA GLU A 277 13.67 12.79 -22.93
C GLU A 277 14.61 12.85 -21.71
N CYS A 278 15.30 11.74 -21.44
CA CYS A 278 16.34 11.69 -20.43
C CYS A 278 17.66 12.19 -21.00
N GLU A 279 18.20 13.24 -20.39
CA GLU A 279 19.47 13.85 -20.78
C GLU A 279 20.53 13.60 -19.70
N ASP A 280 21.80 13.42 -20.11
CA ASP A 280 22.89 13.15 -19.18
C ASP A 280 23.18 14.39 -18.30
N LEU A 281 23.35 14.16 -17.00
CA LEU A 281 23.72 15.23 -16.06
C LEU A 281 25.13 15.76 -16.36
N PRO A 282 25.36 17.08 -16.31
CA PRO A 282 26.69 17.65 -16.45
C PRO A 282 27.60 17.23 -15.27
N ILE A 283 28.88 17.00 -15.55
CA ILE A 283 29.88 16.81 -14.50
C ILE A 283 30.17 18.17 -13.87
N CYS A 284 29.70 18.36 -12.64
CA CYS A 284 29.85 19.62 -11.93
C CYS A 284 31.19 19.74 -11.18
N PRO A 285 31.81 20.94 -11.17
CA PRO A 285 32.97 21.20 -10.34
C PRO A 285 32.65 21.06 -8.84
N ALA A 286 33.67 20.90 -8.01
CA ALA A 286 33.47 20.78 -6.57
C ALA A 286 32.77 22.03 -6.00
N GLY A 287 31.74 21.81 -5.17
CA GLY A 287 30.94 22.88 -4.57
C GLY A 287 29.70 23.29 -5.38
N THR A 288 29.37 22.58 -6.46
CA THR A 288 28.12 22.77 -7.21
C THR A 288 27.38 21.44 -7.41
N VAL A 289 26.08 21.53 -7.65
CA VAL A 289 25.16 20.41 -7.88
C VAL A 289 24.56 20.53 -9.28
N ALA A 290 24.34 19.40 -9.94
CA ALA A 290 23.69 19.39 -11.25
C ALA A 290 22.19 19.64 -11.10
N CYS A 291 21.73 20.80 -11.55
CA CYS A 291 20.32 21.20 -11.59
C CYS A 291 19.85 21.17 -13.04
N GLY A 292 19.46 19.99 -13.51
CA GLY A 292 19.19 19.74 -14.93
C GLY A 292 20.47 19.80 -15.76
N SER A 293 20.50 20.67 -16.76
CA SER A 293 21.65 20.86 -17.67
C SER A 293 22.71 21.85 -17.17
N VAL A 294 22.48 22.48 -16.02
CA VAL A 294 23.41 23.48 -15.43
C VAL A 294 23.96 23.01 -14.09
N CYS A 295 25.16 23.48 -13.75
CA CYS A 295 25.74 23.27 -12.44
C CYS A 295 25.50 24.51 -11.57
N ALA A 296 24.66 24.37 -10.56
CA ALA A 296 24.27 25.45 -9.66
C ALA A 296 24.99 25.33 -8.31
N ASN A 297 25.29 26.47 -7.70
CA ASN A 297 25.75 26.51 -6.31
C ASN A 297 24.52 26.78 -5.41
N LEU A 298 24.03 25.74 -4.74
CA LEU A 298 22.81 25.85 -3.92
C LEU A 298 22.94 26.84 -2.76
N ASP A 299 24.15 27.27 -2.40
CA ASP A 299 24.38 28.24 -1.32
C ASP A 299 24.21 29.70 -1.76
N ASN A 300 24.29 30.00 -3.07
CA ASN A 300 24.28 31.37 -3.56
C ASN A 300 23.66 31.60 -4.95
N ASP A 301 23.09 30.56 -5.56
CA ASP A 301 22.35 30.67 -6.81
C ASP A 301 20.87 31.01 -6.51
N PRO A 302 20.38 32.22 -6.84
CA PRO A 302 19.00 32.62 -6.58
C PRO A 302 17.96 31.82 -7.37
N GLU A 303 18.34 31.15 -8.46
CA GLU A 303 17.42 30.32 -9.25
C GLU A 303 17.35 28.86 -8.72
N ASN A 304 18.26 28.47 -7.82
CA ASN A 304 18.43 27.11 -7.32
C ASN A 304 18.79 27.09 -5.82
N CYS A 305 18.14 27.92 -5.01
CA CYS A 305 18.59 28.15 -3.64
C CYS A 305 18.17 27.02 -2.69
N GLY A 306 19.14 26.37 -2.05
CA GLY A 306 18.91 25.23 -1.15
C GLY A 306 18.55 23.93 -1.86
N SER A 307 17.82 23.99 -2.97
CA SER A 307 17.52 22.87 -3.87
C SER A 307 17.38 23.33 -5.33
N CYS A 308 17.58 22.40 -6.27
CA CYS A 308 17.43 22.70 -7.70
C CYS A 308 16.00 23.13 -8.03
N GLY A 309 15.85 24.18 -8.85
CA GLY A 309 14.55 24.74 -9.24
C GLY A 309 13.84 25.56 -8.16
N HIS A 310 14.48 25.78 -7.01
CA HIS A 310 13.95 26.66 -5.96
C HIS A 310 14.34 28.11 -6.22
N GLU A 311 13.59 28.76 -7.12
CA GLU A 311 13.79 30.18 -7.45
C GLU A 311 13.33 31.07 -6.29
N CYS A 312 14.21 31.98 -5.87
CA CYS A 312 13.91 32.91 -4.80
C CYS A 312 12.90 33.99 -5.25
N PRO A 313 11.87 34.29 -4.44
CA PRO A 313 10.76 35.15 -4.84
C PRO A 313 11.16 36.62 -5.01
N THR A 314 10.78 37.23 -6.13
CA THR A 314 10.88 38.69 -6.27
C THR A 314 9.83 39.39 -5.41
N MET A 315 10.22 40.48 -4.72
CA MET A 315 9.33 41.19 -3.81
C MET A 315 9.16 42.67 -4.20
N PRO A 316 7.93 43.23 -4.04
CA PRO A 316 7.69 44.65 -4.26
C PRO A 316 8.32 45.49 -3.14
N THR A 317 9.16 46.44 -3.53
CA THR A 317 9.69 47.47 -2.63
C THR A 317 8.71 48.63 -2.51
N SER A 318 8.89 49.47 -1.49
CA SER A 318 8.10 50.69 -1.25
C SER A 318 8.16 51.73 -2.38
N ASP A 319 9.06 51.54 -3.35
CA ASP A 319 9.20 52.36 -4.57
C ASP A 319 8.60 51.69 -5.82
N GLU A 320 7.75 50.66 -5.66
CA GLU A 320 7.21 49.83 -6.75
C GLU A 320 8.28 49.14 -7.61
N SER A 321 9.52 49.05 -7.12
CA SER A 321 10.60 48.31 -7.75
C SER A 321 10.61 46.86 -7.26
N MET A 322 10.78 45.89 -8.16
CA MET A 322 10.94 44.48 -7.81
C MET A 322 12.42 44.22 -7.53
N THR A 323 12.80 43.88 -6.29
CA THR A 323 14.16 43.45 -5.97
C THR A 323 14.23 41.93 -5.93
N PRO A 324 15.19 41.30 -6.64
CA PRO A 324 15.40 39.86 -6.52
C PRO A 324 15.97 39.55 -5.14
N SER A 325 15.36 38.60 -4.44
CA SER A 325 15.94 37.98 -3.26
C SER A 325 17.26 37.27 -3.60
N LEU A 326 18.24 37.37 -2.71
CA LEU A 326 19.53 36.72 -2.77
C LEU A 326 19.46 35.32 -2.17
N CYS A 327 20.24 34.38 -2.69
CA CYS A 327 20.46 33.11 -2.01
C CYS A 327 21.65 33.22 -1.05
N VAL A 328 21.46 32.87 0.22
CA VAL A 328 22.52 32.88 1.23
C VAL A 328 22.49 31.59 2.02
N ALA A 329 23.52 30.75 1.84
CA ALA A 329 23.67 29.46 2.51
C ALA A 329 22.47 28.51 2.33
N GLY A 330 21.78 28.60 1.19
CA GLY A 330 20.65 27.75 0.86
C GLY A 330 19.27 28.36 1.13
N ASP A 331 19.22 29.56 1.71
CA ASP A 331 17.97 30.25 2.02
C ASP A 331 17.79 31.53 1.19
N CYS A 332 16.55 31.80 0.77
CA CYS A 332 16.20 32.99 0.01
C CYS A 332 16.01 34.22 0.93
N CYS A 333 16.87 35.21 0.78
CA CYS A 333 16.98 36.38 1.64
C CYS A 333 16.72 37.69 0.89
N LEU A 334 16.16 38.71 1.58
CA LEU A 334 15.75 39.97 0.94
C LEU A 334 16.86 41.02 0.83
N ASP A 335 17.95 40.91 1.60
CA ASP A 335 19.11 41.80 1.52
C ASP A 335 20.37 41.15 2.16
N THR A 336 21.55 41.59 1.73
CA THR A 336 22.88 41.34 2.32
C THR A 336 23.06 41.91 3.75
N ASP A 337 22.20 42.81 4.20
CA ASP A 337 22.40 43.64 5.41
C ASP A 337 21.90 43.04 6.75
N HIS A 338 21.69 41.72 6.85
CA HIS A 338 21.42 41.03 8.13
C HIS A 338 20.16 41.53 8.88
N LEU A 339 19.21 42.18 8.20
CA LEU A 339 17.98 42.68 8.82
C LEU A 339 16.91 41.60 8.83
N CYS A 340 16.55 41.10 10.01
CA CYS A 340 15.51 40.07 10.13
C CYS A 340 14.13 40.67 9.80
N ALA A 341 13.46 40.15 8.77
CA ALA A 341 12.05 40.41 8.54
C ALA A 341 11.18 39.77 9.64
N ALA A 342 10.00 40.35 9.90
CA ALA A 342 9.14 40.00 11.04
C ALA A 342 8.67 38.53 11.06
N ASP A 343 8.72 37.85 9.91
CA ASP A 343 8.21 36.50 9.73
C ASP A 343 9.31 35.43 9.61
N GLY A 344 10.56 35.80 9.89
CA GLY A 344 11.64 34.89 10.26
C GLY A 344 12.06 33.88 9.19
N ASP A 345 13.06 34.24 8.38
CA ASP A 345 14.11 33.31 7.91
C ASP A 345 15.24 34.16 7.31
N CYS A 346 16.47 33.62 7.32
CA CYS A 346 17.76 34.27 7.04
C CYS A 346 18.56 34.82 8.23
N CYS A 347 18.86 33.95 9.20
CA CYS A 347 20.12 34.02 9.94
C CYS A 347 20.60 32.59 10.25
N SER A 348 21.89 32.29 10.07
CA SER A 348 22.52 31.05 10.58
C SER A 348 22.68 31.04 12.12
N GLY A 349 22.02 31.97 12.82
CA GLY A 349 22.16 32.32 14.23
C GLY A 349 20.89 33.01 14.77
N ALA A 350 20.90 33.46 16.03
CA ALA A 350 19.70 34.05 16.65
C ALA A 350 19.53 35.52 16.23
N CYS A 351 18.33 35.91 15.77
CA CYS A 351 17.97 37.32 15.58
C CYS A 351 17.98 38.05 16.94
N ASN A 352 18.97 38.90 17.18
CA ASN A 352 19.06 39.73 18.37
C ASN A 352 18.50 41.13 18.10
N PHE A 353 17.88 41.72 19.12
CA PHE A 353 17.47 43.13 19.08
C PHE A 353 18.70 44.02 19.16
N THR A 354 18.83 44.99 18.25
CA THR A 354 19.78 46.08 18.45
C THR A 354 19.20 47.11 19.41
N VAL A 355 20.05 48.07 19.80
CA VAL A 355 19.70 49.14 20.76
C VAL A 355 18.67 50.14 20.18
N GLU A 356 18.41 50.09 18.87
CA GLU A 356 17.38 50.90 18.21
C GLU A 356 16.04 50.13 18.16
N PRO A 357 14.93 50.75 18.61
CA PRO A 357 13.64 50.07 18.70
C PRO A 357 13.11 49.73 17.30
N GLY A 358 12.99 48.42 17.03
CA GLY A 358 12.37 47.88 15.82
C GLY A 358 13.34 47.27 14.80
N VAL A 359 14.65 47.36 15.04
CA VAL A 359 15.67 46.78 14.16
C VAL A 359 16.21 45.49 14.77
N ARG A 360 16.12 44.38 14.02
CA ARG A 360 16.67 43.07 14.39
C ARG A 360 17.88 42.78 13.51
N VAL A 361 18.99 42.37 14.11
CA VAL A 361 20.23 42.04 13.38
C VAL A 361 20.69 40.62 13.76
N CYS A 362 21.17 39.85 12.79
CA CYS A 362 21.75 38.52 13.05
C CYS A 362 22.99 38.62 13.96
N ALA A 363 23.08 37.77 14.98
CA ALA A 363 24.20 37.68 15.92
C ALA A 363 24.84 36.29 15.95
#